data_AF-A0A3C0SRU3-F1
#
_entry.id   AF-A0A3C0SRU3-F1
#
_cell.length_a   1.000
_cell.length_b   1.000
_cell.length_c   1.000
_cell.angle_alpha   90.00
_cell.angle_beta   90.00
_cell.angle_gamma   90.00
#
_symmetry.space_group_name_H-M   'P 1'
#
loop_
_entity.id
_entity.type
_entity.pdbx_description
1 polymer ?
#
loop_
_entity_poly.entity_id
_entity_poly.type
_entity_poly.pdbx_seq_one_letter_code
_entity_poly.pdbx_strand_id
1 'polypeptide(L)'
;MKKIGKHYIDKGYDVEFHHCSSDSDSLDGILIKELNVAMLDGTSPHMIDPITPGAVDDIVNMGICLKEDNFKDIKFDILAVNNEITNSFRRAYRFFAAAKSIYDDWYTFNNEALNLYGLNILKENLKNRILPNTFSSLGKKRHLFATGFTPNGVITYINNIIKDMSSV
;
A
#
# COMPACT_ATOMS: atom_id res chain seq x y z
N MET A 1 -13.90 -0.50 6.15
CA MET A 1 -13.65 0.43 5.03
C MET A 1 -14.31 0.04 3.71
N LYS A 2 -14.27 -1.24 3.26
CA LYS A 2 -14.88 -1.67 1.97
C LYS A 2 -16.32 -1.16 1.74
N LYS A 3 -17.19 -1.24 2.76
CA LYS A 3 -18.58 -0.75 2.70
C LYS A 3 -18.66 0.76 2.43
N ILE A 4 -17.76 1.55 3.03
CA ILE A 4 -17.69 3.01 2.84
C ILE A 4 -17.21 3.31 1.41
N GLY A 5 -16.15 2.65 0.96
CA GLY A 5 -15.67 2.81 -0.41
C GLY A 5 -16.75 2.47 -1.44
N LYS A 6 -17.46 1.34 -1.26
CA LYS A 6 -18.59 0.97 -2.12
C LYS A 6 -19.69 2.03 -2.14
N HIS A 7 -20.07 2.57 -0.99
CA HIS A 7 -21.07 3.63 -0.90
C HIS A 7 -20.70 4.88 -1.73
N TYR A 8 -19.42 5.24 -1.78
CA TYR A 8 -18.97 6.36 -2.62
C TYR A 8 -18.86 5.99 -4.11
N ILE A 9 -18.45 4.76 -4.43
CA ILE A 9 -18.51 4.25 -5.81
C ILE A 9 -19.94 4.27 -6.35
N ASP A 10 -20.92 3.79 -5.56
CA ASP A 10 -22.34 3.78 -5.93
C ASP A 10 -22.91 5.20 -6.14
N LYS A 11 -22.25 6.22 -5.58
CA LYS A 11 -22.55 7.64 -5.79
C LYS A 11 -21.78 8.28 -6.96
N GLY A 12 -20.94 7.53 -7.66
CA GLY A 12 -20.19 7.99 -8.83
C GLY A 12 -18.83 8.63 -8.52
N TYR A 13 -18.26 8.43 -7.33
CA TYR A 13 -16.92 8.91 -6.98
C TYR A 13 -15.83 7.92 -7.39
N ASP A 14 -14.65 8.45 -7.72
CA ASP A 14 -13.41 7.69 -7.90
C ASP A 14 -12.76 7.39 -6.53
N VAL A 15 -12.74 6.11 -6.18
CA VAL A 15 -12.27 5.62 -4.89
C VAL A 15 -11.06 4.72 -5.08
N GLU A 16 -9.94 5.09 -4.44
CA GLU A 16 -8.77 4.21 -4.34
C GLU A 16 -8.84 3.37 -3.07
N PHE A 17 -8.52 2.08 -3.20
CA PHE A 17 -8.41 1.14 -2.10
C PHE A 17 -6.93 0.82 -1.83
N HIS A 18 -6.49 1.03 -0.60
CA HIS A 18 -5.14 0.70 -0.16
C HIS A 18 -5.18 -0.58 0.66
N HIS A 19 -4.66 -1.68 0.08
CA HIS A 19 -4.69 -3.01 0.68
C HIS A 19 -3.59 -3.18 1.73
N CYS A 20 -3.93 -3.92 2.79
CA CYS A 20 -2.95 -4.28 3.81
C CYS A 20 -2.00 -5.36 3.29
N SER A 21 -0.70 -5.19 3.52
CA SER A 21 0.29 -6.21 3.14
C SER A 21 0.29 -7.44 4.06
N SER A 22 -0.21 -7.28 5.29
CA SER A 22 -0.31 -8.39 6.25
C SER A 22 -1.59 -9.21 6.10
N ASP A 23 -2.67 -8.58 5.62
CA ASP A 23 -3.94 -9.22 5.28
C ASP A 23 -4.44 -8.66 3.94
N SER A 24 -4.25 -9.42 2.87
CA SER A 24 -4.59 -8.99 1.51
C SER A 24 -6.08 -8.70 1.29
N ASP A 25 -6.94 -9.29 2.13
CA ASP A 25 -8.38 -9.05 2.11
C ASP A 25 -8.78 -7.83 2.95
N SER A 26 -7.88 -7.29 3.76
CA SER A 26 -8.11 -6.05 4.52
C SER A 26 -7.66 -4.80 3.75
N LEU A 27 -8.02 -3.63 4.29
CA LEU A 27 -7.65 -2.33 3.77
C LEU A 27 -7.02 -1.49 4.88
N ASP A 28 -5.83 -0.96 4.61
CA ASP A 28 -5.18 0.05 5.46
C ASP A 28 -5.71 1.46 5.16
N GLY A 29 -6.42 1.64 4.04
CA GLY A 29 -7.06 2.92 3.76
C GLY A 29 -7.93 2.96 2.51
N ILE A 30 -8.69 4.05 2.40
CA ILE A 30 -9.42 4.46 1.20
C ILE A 30 -9.20 5.95 0.93
N LEU A 31 -9.12 6.34 -0.34
CA LEU A 31 -9.06 7.73 -0.78
C LEU A 31 -10.24 8.01 -1.70
N ILE A 32 -11.04 9.02 -1.38
CA ILE A 32 -12.11 9.53 -2.24
C ILE A 32 -11.58 10.80 -2.92
N LYS A 33 -11.19 10.67 -4.19
CA LYS A 33 -10.34 11.68 -4.84
C LYS A 33 -11.00 13.04 -4.95
N GLU A 34 -12.24 13.08 -5.40
CA GLU A 34 -12.97 14.33 -5.68
C GLU A 34 -13.36 15.06 -4.39
N LEU A 35 -13.44 14.35 -3.26
CA LEU A 35 -13.67 14.94 -1.95
C LEU A 35 -12.36 15.36 -1.26
N ASN A 36 -11.21 14.92 -1.76
CA ASN A 36 -9.92 15.07 -1.10
C ASN A 36 -9.93 14.53 0.35
N VAL A 37 -10.61 13.40 0.56
CA VAL A 37 -10.75 12.76 1.87
C VAL A 37 -10.10 11.38 1.84
N ALA A 38 -9.18 11.15 2.76
CA ALA A 38 -8.60 9.84 3.03
C ALA A 38 -9.10 9.31 4.38
N MET A 39 -9.39 8.01 4.44
CA MET A 39 -9.65 7.30 5.67
C MET A 39 -8.60 6.22 5.82
N LEU A 40 -7.92 6.18 6.97
CA LEU A 40 -6.78 5.33 7.23
C LEU A 40 -7.05 4.42 8.42
N ASP A 41 -6.44 3.24 8.41
CA ASP A 41 -6.44 2.34 9.56
C ASP A 41 -5.37 2.80 10.55
N GLY A 42 -5.81 3.29 11.70
CA GLY A 42 -4.93 3.75 12.78
C GLY A 42 -4.47 2.64 13.72
N THR A 43 -4.68 1.36 13.39
CA THR A 43 -4.29 0.23 14.25
C THR A 43 -2.82 -0.18 14.08
N SER A 44 -2.26 -0.78 15.13
CA SER A 44 -0.91 -1.36 15.08
C SER A 44 -0.83 -2.44 14.00
N PRO A 45 0.25 -2.51 13.19
CA PRO A 45 1.53 -1.78 13.34
C PRO A 45 1.60 -0.46 12.55
N HIS A 46 0.52 -0.03 11.90
CA HIS A 46 0.50 1.10 10.96
C HIS A 46 -0.14 2.35 11.55
N MET A 47 0.11 2.62 12.84
CA MET A 47 -0.49 3.76 13.54
C MET A 47 -0.11 5.08 12.88
N ILE A 48 -1.12 5.89 12.57
CA ILE A 48 -0.97 7.25 12.05
C ILE A 48 -1.72 8.17 13.01
N ASP A 49 -0.97 9.00 13.72
CA ASP A 49 -1.57 10.04 14.55
C ASP A 49 -1.99 11.23 13.66
N PRO A 50 -3.16 11.85 13.96
CA PRO A 50 -3.56 13.10 13.33
C PRO A 50 -2.48 14.17 13.46
N ILE A 51 -2.18 14.88 12.37
CA ILE A 51 -1.20 15.98 12.40
C ILE A 51 -1.89 17.25 12.90
N THR A 52 -3.13 17.49 12.48
CA THR A 52 -3.93 18.65 12.89
C THR A 52 -5.34 18.20 13.32
N PRO A 53 -5.46 17.51 14.48
CA PRO A 53 -6.75 17.00 14.95
C PRO A 53 -7.79 18.11 15.17
N GLY A 54 -9.01 17.88 14.67
CA GLY A 54 -10.18 18.74 14.81
C GLY A 54 -10.23 19.95 13.87
N ALA A 55 -9.17 20.23 13.11
CA ALA A 55 -9.17 21.26 12.06
C ALA A 55 -9.08 20.67 10.66
N VAL A 56 -8.33 19.58 10.49
CA VAL A 56 -8.19 18.86 9.21
C VAL A 56 -8.43 17.36 9.40
N ASP A 57 -7.93 16.79 10.50
CA ASP A 57 -7.97 15.36 10.76
C ASP A 57 -8.99 15.03 11.85
N ASP A 58 -9.76 13.96 11.66
CA ASP A 58 -10.71 13.47 12.65
C ASP A 58 -10.40 12.02 13.06
N ILE A 59 -10.50 11.73 14.35
CA ILE A 59 -10.42 10.35 14.87
C ILE A 59 -11.82 9.79 15.05
N VAL A 60 -12.12 8.72 14.32
CA VAL A 60 -13.32 7.92 14.56
C VAL A 60 -12.98 6.82 15.57
N ASN A 61 -13.31 7.05 16.85
CA ASN A 61 -13.05 6.09 17.91
C ASN A 61 -14.05 4.93 17.88
N MET A 62 -13.65 3.80 17.29
CA MET A 62 -14.45 2.56 17.28
C MET A 62 -14.38 1.77 18.59
N GLY A 63 -13.47 2.14 19.50
CA GLY A 63 -13.33 1.51 20.82
C GLY A 63 -14.58 1.65 21.68
N ILE A 64 -15.40 2.68 21.43
CA ILE A 64 -16.69 2.88 22.12
C ILE A 64 -17.68 1.73 21.89
N CYS A 65 -17.49 0.93 20.84
CA CYS A 65 -18.34 -0.21 20.50
C CYS A 65 -17.91 -1.50 21.23
N LEU A 66 -16.79 -1.49 21.95
CA LEU A 66 -16.27 -2.66 22.64
C LEU A 66 -17.08 -2.92 23.92
N LYS A 67 -17.37 -4.20 24.17
CA LYS A 67 -18.01 -4.66 25.41
C LYS A 67 -16.97 -5.39 26.25
N GLU A 68 -16.36 -4.68 27.19
CA GLU A 68 -15.21 -5.17 27.97
C GLU A 68 -15.47 -6.50 28.69
N ASP A 69 -16.69 -6.70 29.16
CA ASP A 69 -17.11 -7.93 29.85
C ASP A 69 -16.91 -9.19 28.99
N ASN A 70 -16.96 -9.07 27.66
CA ASN A 70 -16.76 -10.21 26.76
C ASN A 70 -15.31 -10.72 26.72
N PHE A 71 -14.35 -9.95 27.24
CA PHE A 71 -12.92 -10.29 27.11
C PHE A 71 -12.30 -10.84 28.40
N LYS A 72 -13.03 -10.83 29.53
CA LYS A 72 -12.48 -11.22 30.84
C LYS A 72 -11.91 -12.63 30.85
N ASP A 73 -12.65 -13.58 30.30
CA ASP A 73 -12.30 -15.00 30.33
C ASP A 73 -11.26 -15.39 29.26
N ILE A 74 -11.13 -14.60 28.19
CA ILE A 74 -10.20 -14.86 27.06
C ILE A 74 -8.96 -13.96 27.07
N LYS A 75 -8.80 -13.13 28.11
CA LYS A 75 -7.72 -12.13 28.20
C LYS A 75 -6.34 -12.74 27.98
N PHE A 76 -6.06 -13.87 28.62
CA PHE A 76 -4.74 -14.51 28.53
C PHE A 76 -4.49 -15.10 27.14
N ASP A 77 -5.53 -15.62 26.46
CA ASP A 77 -5.42 -16.11 25.09
C ASP A 77 -5.13 -14.96 24.12
N ILE A 78 -5.81 -13.81 24.28
CA ILE A 78 -5.54 -12.61 23.47
C ILE A 78 -4.08 -12.16 23.64
N LEU A 79 -3.58 -12.13 24.88
CA LEU A 79 -2.19 -11.75 25.16
C LEU A 79 -1.19 -12.73 24.54
N ALA A 80 -1.46 -14.04 24.60
CA ALA A 80 -0.63 -15.06 23.99
C ALA A 80 -0.58 -14.90 22.46
N VAL A 81 -1.74 -14.77 21.81
CA VAL A 81 -1.84 -14.56 20.35
C VAL A 81 -1.12 -13.29 19.91
N ASN A 82 -1.27 -12.18 20.63
CA ASN A 82 -0.58 -10.92 20.30
C ASN A 82 0.95 -11.07 20.37
N ASN A 83 1.47 -11.84 21.32
CA ASN A 83 2.89 -12.12 21.42
C ASN A 83 3.38 -12.99 20.24
N GLU A 84 2.60 -14.00 19.85
CA GLU A 84 2.91 -14.83 18.68
C GLU A 84 2.92 -14.04 17.37
N ILE A 85 1.94 -13.16 17.18
CA ILE A 85 1.87 -12.23 16.04
C ILE A 85 3.13 -11.36 16.02
N THR A 86 3.46 -10.74 17.15
CA THR A 86 4.65 -9.87 17.27
C THR A 86 5.95 -10.61 16.91
N ASN A 87 6.11 -11.84 17.41
CA ASN A 87 7.30 -12.64 17.13
C ASN A 87 7.34 -13.09 15.66
N SER A 88 6.19 -13.37 15.05
CA SER A 88 6.08 -13.74 13.64
C SER A 88 6.47 -12.60 12.72
N PHE A 89 5.96 -11.38 12.98
CA PHE A 89 6.40 -10.19 12.25
C PHE A 89 7.89 -9.93 12.41
N ARG A 90 8.44 -10.02 13.63
CA ARG A 90 9.87 -9.85 13.87
C ARG A 90 10.70 -10.84 13.04
N ARG A 91 10.26 -12.09 12.93
CA ARG A 91 10.93 -13.11 12.10
C ARG A 91 10.82 -12.79 10.61
N ALA A 92 9.64 -12.40 10.12
CA ALA A 92 9.42 -12.03 8.72
C ALA A 92 10.34 -10.87 8.31
N TYR A 93 10.38 -9.78 9.08
CA TYR A 93 11.25 -8.64 8.79
C TYR A 93 12.74 -8.98 8.85
N ARG A 94 13.17 -9.92 9.72
CA ARG A 94 14.54 -10.44 9.71
C ARG A 94 14.87 -11.17 8.41
N PHE A 95 13.94 -11.98 7.90
CA PHE A 95 14.14 -12.65 6.61
C PHE A 95 14.11 -11.67 5.44
N PHE A 96 13.25 -10.65 5.47
CA PHE A 96 13.27 -9.59 4.46
C PHE A 96 14.58 -8.80 4.47
N ALA A 97 15.14 -8.51 5.65
CA ALA A 97 16.45 -7.87 5.75
C ALA A 97 17.57 -8.73 5.13
N ALA A 98 17.59 -10.03 5.42
CA ALA A 98 18.56 -10.96 4.82
C ALA A 98 18.39 -11.08 3.30
N ALA A 99 17.15 -11.21 2.82
CA ALA A 99 16.85 -11.24 1.38
C ALA A 99 17.27 -9.94 0.69
N LYS A 100 17.04 -8.79 1.34
CA LYS A 100 17.48 -7.49 0.84
C LYS A 100 18.99 -7.42 0.67
N SER A 101 19.78 -7.93 1.64
CA SER A 101 21.24 -7.94 1.51
C SER A 101 21.73 -8.72 0.30
N ILE A 102 21.11 -9.88 0.00
CA ILE A 102 21.43 -10.66 -1.20
C ILE A 102 21.01 -9.90 -2.47
N TYR A 103 19.81 -9.32 -2.46
CA TYR A 103 19.31 -8.53 -3.59
C TYR A 103 20.21 -7.33 -3.90
N ASP A 104 20.69 -6.62 -2.89
CA ASP A 104 21.54 -5.43 -3.06
C ASP A 104 22.90 -5.79 -3.70
N ASP A 105 23.47 -6.95 -3.37
CA ASP A 105 24.70 -7.46 -4.00
C ASP A 105 24.48 -7.77 -5.48
N TRP A 106 23.40 -8.50 -5.80
CA TRP A 106 23.02 -8.75 -7.19
C TRP A 106 22.75 -7.45 -7.95
N TYR A 107 22.02 -6.52 -7.34
CA TYR A 107 21.74 -5.22 -7.94
C TYR A 107 23.04 -4.47 -8.27
N THR A 108 24.03 -4.50 -7.38
CA THR A 108 25.33 -3.84 -7.58
C THR A 108 26.05 -4.39 -8.81
N PHE A 109 26.25 -5.71 -8.89
CA PHE A 109 26.91 -6.33 -10.06
C PHE A 109 26.14 -6.13 -11.36
N ASN A 110 24.80 -6.24 -11.33
CA ASN A 110 23.99 -6.00 -12.51
C ASN A 110 24.08 -4.53 -12.98
N ASN A 111 24.13 -3.59 -12.05
CA ASN A 111 24.28 -2.18 -12.36
C ASN A 111 25.67 -1.84 -12.92
N GLU A 112 26.73 -2.48 -12.42
CA GLU A 112 28.09 -2.35 -12.97
C GLU A 112 28.21 -2.94 -14.38
N ALA A 113 27.52 -4.05 -14.65
CA ALA A 113 27.48 -4.69 -15.96
C ALA A 113 26.51 -4.02 -16.95
N LEU A 114 25.75 -3.00 -16.51
CA LEU A 114 24.68 -2.40 -17.31
C LEU A 114 25.25 -1.58 -18.47
N ASN A 115 24.90 -1.95 -19.69
CA ASN A 115 25.18 -1.12 -20.87
C ASN A 115 24.27 0.12 -20.89
N LEU A 116 24.75 1.22 -20.30
CA LEU A 116 24.02 2.49 -20.22
C LEU A 116 23.62 3.05 -21.59
N TYR A 117 24.44 2.82 -22.62
CA TYR A 117 24.11 3.25 -23.97
C TYR A 117 22.91 2.48 -24.54
N GLY A 118 22.94 1.15 -24.42
CA GLY A 118 21.82 0.29 -24.82
C GLY A 118 20.54 0.59 -24.03
N LEU A 119 20.66 0.83 -22.72
CA LEU A 119 19.53 1.23 -21.88
C LEU A 119 18.91 2.54 -22.32
N ASN A 120 19.72 3.55 -22.65
CA ASN A 120 19.23 4.84 -23.11
C ASN A 120 18.51 4.72 -24.47
N ILE A 121 19.02 3.90 -25.40
CA ILE A 121 18.32 3.59 -26.66
C ILE A 121 16.98 2.92 -26.37
N LEU A 122 16.96 1.89 -25.52
CA LEU A 122 15.73 1.19 -25.16
C LEU A 122 14.71 2.15 -24.54
N LYS A 123 15.15 3.01 -23.62
CA LYS A 123 14.31 4.03 -22.99
C LYS A 123 13.69 4.97 -24.02
N GLU A 124 14.47 5.51 -24.95
CA GLU A 124 13.97 6.42 -25.98
C GLU A 124 13.02 5.70 -26.95
N ASN A 125 13.32 4.47 -27.34
CA ASN A 125 12.44 3.65 -28.17
C ASN A 125 11.10 3.34 -27.49
N LEU A 126 11.13 2.95 -26.21
CA LEU A 126 9.92 2.70 -25.43
C LEU A 126 9.12 3.99 -25.24
N LYS A 127 9.79 5.12 -24.94
CA LYS A 127 9.13 6.42 -24.83
C LYS A 127 8.40 6.76 -26.12
N ASN A 128 9.06 6.67 -27.28
CA ASN A 128 8.44 7.00 -28.56
C ASN A 128 7.30 6.04 -28.94
N ARG A 129 7.40 4.77 -28.53
CA ARG A 129 6.33 3.78 -28.75
C ARG A 129 5.13 3.98 -27.84
N ILE A 130 5.37 4.27 -26.56
CA ILE A 130 4.33 4.33 -25.51
C ILE A 130 3.70 5.72 -25.42
N LEU A 131 4.50 6.74 -25.66
CA LEU A 131 4.16 8.16 -25.54
C LEU A 131 4.53 8.86 -26.86
N PRO A 132 3.85 8.55 -27.97
CA PRO A 132 4.18 9.11 -29.29
C PRO A 132 3.92 10.62 -29.37
N ASN A 133 3.06 11.15 -28.49
CA ASN A 133 2.67 12.55 -28.47
C ASN A 133 3.65 13.40 -27.65
N THR A 134 3.96 14.60 -28.16
CA THR A 134 4.69 15.62 -27.42
C THR A 134 3.74 16.30 -26.43
N PHE A 135 4.07 16.24 -25.15
CA PHE A 135 3.30 16.91 -24.10
C PHE A 135 3.91 18.29 -23.80
N SER A 136 3.07 19.33 -23.75
CA SER A 136 3.48 20.71 -23.49
C SER A 136 3.60 21.05 -21.99
N SER A 137 3.11 20.20 -21.11
CA SER A 137 3.10 20.39 -19.66
C SER A 137 3.70 19.21 -18.92
N LEU A 138 4.37 19.49 -17.80
CA LEU A 138 4.79 18.46 -16.86
C LEU A 138 3.55 17.81 -16.21
N GLY A 139 3.54 16.47 -16.16
CA GLY A 139 2.53 15.71 -15.45
C GLY A 139 2.70 15.78 -13.92
N LYS A 140 1.77 15.17 -13.19
CA LYS A 140 1.88 14.98 -11.73
C LYS A 140 2.56 13.67 -11.42
N LYS A 141 3.48 13.68 -10.45
CA LYS A 141 4.14 12.47 -9.94
C LYS A 141 3.37 11.93 -8.75
N ARG A 142 3.12 10.62 -8.73
CA ARG A 142 2.60 9.88 -7.58
C ARG A 142 3.49 8.68 -7.30
N HIS A 143 3.63 8.35 -6.02
CA HIS A 143 4.37 7.18 -5.56
C HIS A 143 3.37 6.22 -4.92
N LEU A 144 3.21 5.04 -5.52
CA LEU A 144 2.30 4.01 -5.06
C LEU A 144 3.05 2.69 -4.96
N PHE A 145 2.69 1.88 -3.97
CA PHE A 145 3.12 0.49 -3.90
C PHE A 145 2.11 -0.38 -4.65
N ALA A 146 2.51 -0.89 -5.82
CA ALA A 146 1.65 -1.75 -6.63
C ALA A 146 1.70 -3.22 -6.19
N THR A 147 2.72 -3.61 -5.43
CA THR A 147 3.03 -5.00 -5.09
C THR A 147 3.41 -5.12 -3.62
N GLY A 148 2.91 -6.15 -2.95
CA GLY A 148 3.25 -6.49 -1.56
C GLY A 148 3.67 -7.95 -1.42
N PHE A 149 4.60 -8.20 -0.49
CA PHE A 149 4.93 -9.54 -0.01
C PHE A 149 3.98 -9.88 1.14
N THR A 150 3.05 -10.78 0.90
CA THR A 150 1.95 -11.11 1.82
C THR A 150 2.06 -12.57 2.29
N PRO A 151 1.32 -12.98 3.33
CA PRO A 151 1.21 -14.40 3.69
C PRO A 151 0.70 -15.30 2.55
N ASN A 152 -0.04 -14.73 1.59
CA ASN A 152 -0.55 -15.40 0.39
C ASN A 152 0.44 -15.37 -0.79
N GLY A 153 1.69 -14.94 -0.55
CA GLY A 153 2.72 -14.76 -1.57
C GLY A 153 2.77 -13.33 -2.10
N VAL A 154 3.32 -13.17 -3.30
CA VAL A 154 3.46 -11.86 -3.96
C VAL A 154 2.14 -11.48 -4.59
N ILE A 155 1.49 -10.44 -4.07
CA ILE A 155 0.25 -9.90 -4.61
C ILE A 155 0.54 -8.57 -5.30
N THR A 156 0.02 -8.40 -6.52
CA THR A 156 0.18 -7.16 -7.30
C THR A 156 -1.15 -6.67 -7.85
N TYR A 157 -1.33 -5.35 -7.80
CA TYR A 157 -2.45 -4.62 -8.37
C TYR A 157 -2.00 -3.70 -9.51
N ILE A 158 -0.86 -3.98 -10.13
CA ILE A 158 -0.33 -3.16 -11.24
C ILE A 158 -1.36 -2.95 -12.36
N ASN A 159 -2.15 -3.98 -12.68
CA ASN A 159 -3.19 -3.93 -13.70
C ASN A 159 -4.29 -2.91 -13.36
N ASN A 160 -4.60 -2.69 -12.08
CA ASN A 160 -5.58 -1.69 -11.68
C ASN A 160 -5.04 -0.27 -11.90
N ILE A 161 -3.73 -0.06 -11.74
CA ILE A 161 -3.08 1.25 -11.90
C ILE A 161 -3.02 1.66 -13.38
N ILE A 162 -2.83 0.68 -14.28
CA ILE A 162 -2.72 0.94 -15.72
C ILE A 162 -4.05 0.77 -16.47
N LYS A 163 -5.14 0.37 -15.80
CA LYS A 163 -6.41 0.02 -16.44
C LYS A 163 -6.98 1.15 -17.31
N ASP A 164 -6.89 2.38 -16.83
CA ASP A 164 -7.42 3.56 -17.50
C ASP A 164 -6.38 4.26 -18.38
N MET A 165 -5.16 3.70 -18.47
CA MET A 165 -4.25 4.08 -19.55
C MET A 165 -4.83 3.51 -20.84
N SER A 166 -5.35 4.40 -21.69
CA SER A 166 -5.78 4.06 -23.04
C SER A 166 -4.74 3.15 -23.68
N SER A 167 -5.18 1.99 -24.18
CA SER A 167 -4.35 1.00 -24.85
C SER A 167 -3.41 1.71 -25.82
N VAL A 168 -2.14 1.72 -25.44
CA VAL A 168 -1.01 2.12 -26.27
C VAL A 168 -0.88 1.16 -27.44
#